data_AF-A0A0Q8N6Y0-F1
#
_entry.id   AF-A0A0Q8N6Y0-F1
#
_cell.length_a   1.000
_cell.length_b   1.000
_cell.length_c   1.000
_cell.angle_alpha   90.00
_cell.angle_beta   90.00
_cell.angle_gamma   90.00
#
_symmetry.space_group_name_H-M   'P 1'
#
loop_
_entity.id
_entity.type
_entity.pdbx_description
1 polymer ?
#
loop_
_entity_poly.entity_id
_entity_poly.type
_entity_poly.pdbx_seq_one_letter_code
_entity_poly.pdbx_strand_id
1 'polypeptide(L)'
;MNNTASKNYRTLLLLVSIFLSLIANAQVGIGTVTPNASSVLDITSTTQGLLAPRMTTVQRNAITTPADGLIVYDTDLKAFYYYSSGSTSWLVVSSGINPRLNFKRIRSTDNLATVLATELTNGGGTKYLLNSNTLYEINGLVTFNFPIDINNAYVQGLDSNEDIILRTTGNIFEGATGGNIKNVTLRAATGSVFNLSGTAAQNLVFRDCVVANSASVGTISGFGLVFLSIIQFAGNTTGITYNNITQLLLSNMGWFSTNTGTYEKLTGTFTLVEKQGGFSQVEGTAIGFDVSTAGLAISGDAVLESVVFTGSNTAGYVKGYTTGSYTGFNFNNSWSVRAAGIPTETDASATADFSMDYAVGSGIGVSFTNGANPSNIVKVGSGTPSTTYSNLFRFSTDAANRLRYQGKKKRIFQIGGSISFQVPAAGTYIIYIAKNGTAISQYKIYGRGQVTNDIVVLPLNATTELVNNDYIEVFAQRYTGSNGDIIVPNMTITIE
;
A
#
# COMPACT_ATOMS: atom_id res chain seq x y z
N MET A 1 -62.62 47.85 -87.87
CA MET A 1 -62.18 46.48 -87.50
C MET A 1 -61.57 46.57 -86.10
N ASN A 2 -62.26 46.07 -85.07
CA ASN A 2 -61.78 46.12 -83.69
C ASN A 2 -60.73 45.02 -83.46
N ASN A 3 -59.51 45.42 -83.14
CA ASN A 3 -58.36 44.53 -82.99
C ASN A 3 -58.46 43.73 -81.67
N THR A 4 -59.05 42.54 -81.74
CA THR A 4 -59.24 41.61 -80.61
C THR A 4 -57.96 40.89 -80.17
N ALA A 5 -56.86 40.98 -80.94
CA ALA A 5 -55.62 40.28 -80.63
C ALA A 5 -54.87 40.88 -79.42
N SER A 6 -54.94 42.20 -79.18
CA SER A 6 -54.16 42.84 -78.10
C SER A 6 -54.69 42.58 -76.68
N LYS A 7 -55.95 42.13 -76.53
CA LYS A 7 -56.54 41.79 -75.23
C LYS A 7 -56.06 40.43 -74.68
N ASN A 8 -55.74 39.47 -75.54
CA ASN A 8 -55.38 38.11 -75.12
C ASN A 8 -53.94 37.98 -74.59
N TYR A 9 -52.99 38.77 -75.11
CA TYR A 9 -51.60 38.77 -74.61
C TYR A 9 -51.46 39.37 -73.20
N ARG A 10 -52.27 40.36 -72.86
CA ARG A 10 -52.29 40.96 -71.52
C ARG A 10 -52.82 39.98 -70.47
N THR A 11 -53.88 39.24 -70.80
CA THR A 11 -54.43 38.19 -69.93
C THR A 11 -53.45 37.02 -69.78
N LEU A 12 -52.75 36.63 -70.85
CA LEU A 12 -51.73 35.58 -70.81
C LEU A 12 -50.51 36.00 -69.97
N LEU A 13 -50.01 37.24 -70.12
CA LEU A 13 -48.92 37.76 -69.28
C LEU A 13 -49.30 37.83 -67.80
N LEU A 14 -50.55 38.18 -67.49
CA LEU A 14 -51.05 38.22 -66.12
C LEU A 14 -51.16 36.81 -65.51
N LEU A 15 -51.65 35.83 -66.28
CA LEU A 15 -51.69 34.42 -65.87
C LEU A 15 -50.29 33.85 -65.64
N VAL A 16 -49.33 34.13 -66.55
CA VAL A 16 -47.93 33.68 -66.40
C VAL A 16 -47.29 34.29 -65.16
N SER A 17 -47.53 35.57 -64.86
CA SER A 17 -47.00 36.22 -63.65
C SER A 17 -47.64 35.70 -62.35
N ILE A 18 -48.91 35.29 -62.38
CA ILE A 18 -49.56 34.61 -61.25
C ILE A 18 -48.99 33.20 -61.04
N PHE A 19 -48.76 32.42 -62.10
CA PHE A 19 -48.17 31.08 -61.98
C PHE A 19 -46.69 31.09 -61.55
N LEU A 20 -45.91 32.12 -61.88
CA LEU A 20 -44.53 32.28 -61.38
C LEU A 20 -44.47 32.59 -59.88
N SER A 21 -45.54 33.12 -59.27
CA SER A 21 -45.58 33.42 -57.84
C SER A 21 -45.80 32.20 -56.93
N LEU A 22 -46.17 31.05 -57.49
CA LEU A 22 -46.46 29.81 -56.75
C LEU A 22 -45.21 28.98 -56.39
N ILE A 23 -44.00 29.43 -56.77
CA ILE A 23 -42.74 28.71 -56.55
C ILE A 23 -41.82 29.35 -55.49
N ALA A 24 -42.31 30.36 -54.76
CA ALA A 24 -41.55 31.00 -53.69
C ALA A 24 -41.63 30.18 -52.40
N ASN A 25 -40.58 29.41 -52.09
CA ASN A 25 -40.44 28.74 -50.80
C ASN A 25 -40.29 29.79 -49.69
N ALA A 26 -41.13 29.72 -48.65
CA ALA A 26 -41.12 30.62 -47.49
C ALA A 26 -40.05 30.24 -46.45
N GLN A 27 -38.84 29.88 -46.88
CA GLN A 27 -37.72 29.60 -45.97
C GLN A 27 -37.01 30.91 -45.61
N VAL A 28 -36.73 31.11 -44.33
CA VAL A 28 -35.99 32.27 -43.86
C VAL A 28 -34.51 31.92 -43.83
N GLY A 29 -33.75 32.44 -44.79
CA GLY A 29 -32.28 32.42 -44.76
C GLY A 29 -31.74 33.69 -44.12
N ILE A 30 -30.88 33.58 -43.11
CA ILE A 30 -30.13 34.70 -42.54
C ILE A 30 -28.65 34.41 -42.76
N GLY A 31 -27.99 35.21 -43.60
CA GLY A 31 -26.58 35.01 -43.96
C GLY A 31 -26.34 33.87 -44.96
N THR A 32 -27.38 33.29 -45.55
CA THR A 32 -27.33 32.33 -46.67
C THR A 32 -28.43 32.64 -47.68
N VAL A 33 -28.11 32.52 -48.98
CA VAL A 33 -29.08 32.65 -50.08
C VAL A 33 -29.66 31.31 -50.52
N THR A 34 -29.10 30.22 -50.01
CA THR A 34 -29.57 28.84 -50.23
C THR A 34 -29.77 28.18 -48.87
N PRO A 35 -30.88 28.50 -48.15
CA PRO A 35 -31.23 27.80 -46.92
C PRO A 35 -31.25 26.29 -47.16
N ASN A 36 -30.83 25.52 -46.17
CA ASN A 36 -30.90 24.07 -46.26
C ASN A 36 -32.35 23.64 -46.50
N ALA A 37 -32.56 22.75 -47.48
CA ALA A 37 -33.90 22.28 -47.87
C ALA A 37 -34.69 21.64 -46.72
N SER A 38 -34.02 21.16 -45.67
CA SER A 38 -34.65 20.59 -44.47
C SER A 38 -34.97 21.60 -43.36
N SER A 39 -34.75 22.90 -43.60
CA SER A 39 -34.90 23.96 -42.58
C SER A 39 -35.99 24.97 -42.93
N VAL A 40 -36.70 25.45 -41.91
CA VAL A 40 -37.62 26.61 -42.03
C VAL A 40 -36.87 27.92 -41.78
N LEU A 41 -35.84 27.89 -40.95
CA LEU A 41 -34.91 28.98 -40.66
C LEU A 41 -33.47 28.42 -40.73
N ASP A 42 -32.65 28.97 -41.63
CA ASP A 42 -31.23 28.65 -41.75
C ASP A 42 -30.42 29.92 -41.46
N ILE A 43 -29.51 29.85 -40.48
CA ILE A 43 -28.67 30.97 -40.09
C ILE A 43 -27.21 30.56 -40.29
N THR A 44 -26.54 31.20 -41.25
CA THR A 44 -25.11 31.02 -41.51
C THR A 44 -24.36 32.29 -41.14
N SER A 45 -23.41 32.18 -40.22
CA SER A 45 -22.47 33.25 -39.91
C SER A 45 -21.17 32.65 -39.36
N THR A 46 -20.04 33.27 -39.70
CA THR A 46 -18.72 32.90 -39.18
C THR A 46 -18.26 33.80 -38.02
N THR A 47 -18.97 34.91 -37.77
CA THR A 47 -18.58 35.94 -36.80
C THR A 47 -19.67 36.28 -35.78
N GLN A 48 -20.92 35.89 -36.04
CA GLN A 48 -22.08 36.19 -35.19
C GLN A 48 -22.84 34.90 -34.85
N GLY A 49 -23.55 34.90 -33.73
CA GLY A 49 -24.37 33.78 -33.28
C GLY A 49 -25.84 34.15 -33.12
N LEU A 50 -26.66 33.16 -32.77
CA LEU A 50 -28.06 33.38 -32.39
C LEU A 50 -28.15 33.84 -30.93
N LEU A 51 -28.71 35.02 -30.70
CA LEU A 51 -29.05 35.48 -29.36
C LEU A 51 -30.47 35.03 -29.00
N ALA A 52 -30.60 33.92 -28.27
CA ALA A 52 -31.90 33.45 -27.78
C ALA A 52 -32.53 34.46 -26.80
N PRO A 53 -33.87 34.47 -26.64
CA PRO A 53 -34.55 35.30 -25.64
C PRO A 53 -33.94 35.12 -24.25
N ARG A 54 -33.56 36.24 -23.62
CA ARG A 54 -32.91 36.27 -22.30
C ARG A 54 -33.93 36.68 -21.24
N MET A 55 -34.02 35.90 -20.18
CA MET A 55 -34.99 36.14 -19.10
C MET A 55 -34.50 35.53 -17.78
N THR A 56 -34.97 36.05 -16.65
CA THR A 56 -34.74 35.47 -15.32
C THR A 56 -35.40 34.11 -15.16
N THR A 57 -34.99 33.32 -14.16
CA THR A 57 -35.64 32.04 -13.82
C THR A 57 -37.13 32.23 -13.55
N VAL A 58 -37.49 33.30 -12.83
CA VAL A 58 -38.87 33.64 -12.50
C VAL A 58 -39.67 33.91 -13.78
N GLN A 59 -39.12 34.71 -14.71
CA GLN A 59 -39.77 35.01 -15.98
C GLN A 59 -39.91 33.79 -16.88
N ARG A 60 -38.91 32.91 -16.96
CA ARG A 60 -38.99 31.65 -17.70
C ARG A 60 -40.11 30.76 -17.17
N ASN A 61 -40.15 30.59 -15.85
CA ASN A 61 -41.16 29.75 -15.21
C ASN A 61 -42.58 30.36 -15.28
N ALA A 62 -42.69 31.67 -15.51
CA ALA A 62 -43.97 32.37 -15.68
C ALA A 62 -44.58 32.24 -17.09
N ILE A 63 -43.90 31.59 -18.05
CA ILE A 63 -44.48 31.32 -19.37
C ILE A 63 -45.60 30.28 -19.20
N THR A 64 -46.85 30.70 -19.41
CA THR A 64 -48.05 29.92 -19.06
C THR A 64 -48.34 28.75 -20.00
N THR A 65 -47.86 28.81 -21.25
CA THR A 65 -48.06 27.78 -22.28
C THR A 65 -46.84 27.70 -23.22
N PRO A 66 -45.66 27.32 -22.72
CA PRO A 66 -44.47 27.22 -23.56
C PRO A 66 -44.67 26.13 -24.62
N ALA A 67 -44.27 26.43 -25.87
CA ALA A 67 -44.32 25.46 -26.95
C ALA A 67 -43.27 24.35 -26.73
N ASP A 68 -43.57 23.14 -27.16
CA ASP A 68 -42.59 22.04 -27.14
C ASP A 68 -41.38 22.38 -28.01
N GLY A 69 -40.17 22.24 -27.45
CA GLY A 69 -38.93 22.66 -28.10
C GLY A 69 -38.60 24.15 -28.00
N LEU A 70 -39.36 24.95 -27.24
CA LEU A 70 -39.05 26.38 -27.02
C LEU A 70 -37.70 26.55 -26.28
N ILE A 71 -36.76 27.32 -26.82
CA ILE A 71 -35.42 27.56 -26.24
C ILE A 71 -35.31 29.00 -25.70
N VAL A 72 -34.74 29.13 -24.49
CA VAL A 72 -34.43 30.43 -23.86
C VAL A 72 -33.07 30.40 -23.17
N TYR A 73 -32.49 31.56 -22.92
CA TYR A 73 -31.31 31.71 -22.05
C TYR A 73 -31.74 32.27 -20.69
N ASP A 74 -31.57 31.47 -19.63
CA ASP A 74 -31.85 31.90 -18.26
C ASP A 74 -30.70 32.78 -17.74
N THR A 75 -31.00 34.03 -17.41
CA THR A 75 -30.00 35.00 -16.97
C THR A 75 -29.59 34.86 -15.51
N ASP A 76 -30.35 34.15 -14.68
CA ASP A 76 -29.98 33.90 -13.28
C ASP A 76 -29.08 32.67 -13.21
N LEU A 77 -29.44 31.61 -13.93
CA LEU A 77 -28.72 30.33 -13.96
C LEU A 77 -27.64 30.26 -15.05
N LYS A 78 -27.54 31.28 -15.90
CA LYS A 78 -26.54 31.43 -16.97
C LYS A 78 -26.48 30.25 -17.94
N ALA A 79 -27.62 29.63 -18.24
CA ALA A 79 -27.69 28.43 -19.08
C ALA A 79 -28.86 28.48 -20.07
N PHE A 80 -28.72 27.73 -21.18
CA PHE A 80 -29.81 27.50 -22.10
C PHE A 80 -30.78 26.47 -21.53
N TYR A 81 -32.07 26.75 -21.65
CA TYR A 81 -33.15 25.85 -21.28
C TYR A 81 -34.05 25.64 -22.49
N TYR A 82 -34.59 24.42 -22.61
CA TYR A 82 -35.66 24.11 -23.54
C TYR A 82 -36.89 23.58 -22.80
N TYR A 83 -38.07 23.85 -23.34
CA TYR A 83 -39.30 23.26 -22.83
C TYR A 83 -39.56 21.93 -23.54
N SER A 84 -39.95 20.90 -22.78
CA SER A 84 -40.40 19.62 -23.32
C SER A 84 -41.80 19.31 -22.80
N SER A 85 -42.74 19.05 -23.70
CA SER A 85 -44.13 18.73 -23.35
C SER A 85 -44.27 17.45 -22.50
N GLY A 86 -43.25 16.57 -22.51
CA GLY A 86 -43.16 15.37 -21.67
C GLY A 86 -42.62 15.61 -20.26
N SER A 87 -42.27 16.85 -19.89
CA SER A 87 -41.72 17.23 -18.59
C SER A 87 -42.58 18.31 -17.93
N THR A 88 -42.72 18.26 -16.61
CA THR A 88 -43.41 19.30 -15.83
C THR A 88 -42.55 20.54 -15.59
N SER A 89 -41.34 20.59 -16.13
CA SER A 89 -40.37 21.66 -15.92
C SER A 89 -39.46 21.87 -17.14
N TRP A 90 -38.93 23.09 -17.25
CA TRP A 90 -37.89 23.45 -18.20
C TRP A 90 -36.65 22.57 -18.01
N LEU A 91 -36.10 22.04 -19.10
CA LEU A 91 -34.92 21.18 -19.09
C LEU A 91 -33.70 22.00 -19.52
N VAL A 92 -32.58 21.82 -18.83
CA VAL A 92 -31.32 22.47 -19.20
C VAL A 92 -30.75 21.80 -20.45
N VAL A 93 -30.28 22.60 -21.40
CA VAL A 93 -29.44 22.13 -22.50
C VAL A 93 -28.03 21.95 -21.95
N SER A 94 -27.78 20.81 -21.31
CA SER A 94 -26.45 20.46 -20.81
C SER A 94 -25.62 19.87 -21.95
N SER A 95 -24.42 20.40 -22.20
CA SER A 95 -23.37 19.55 -22.76
C SER A 95 -23.07 18.46 -21.71
N GLY A 96 -22.68 17.24 -22.09
CA GLY A 96 -22.41 16.14 -21.14
C GLY A 96 -21.28 16.38 -20.13
N ILE A 97 -20.89 17.63 -19.90
CA ILE A 97 -19.92 18.09 -18.93
C ILE A 97 -20.71 18.67 -17.75
N ASN A 98 -20.97 17.85 -16.73
CA ASN A 98 -21.29 18.39 -15.40
C ASN A 98 -20.19 19.40 -15.04
N PRO A 99 -20.48 20.69 -14.78
CA PRO A 99 -19.45 21.63 -14.39
C PRO A 99 -19.10 21.37 -12.93
N ARG A 100 -18.30 20.33 -12.68
CA ARG A 100 -17.41 20.35 -11.52
C ARG A 100 -16.60 21.64 -11.64
N LEU A 101 -16.76 22.55 -10.69
CA LEU A 101 -16.13 23.87 -10.75
C LEU A 101 -14.59 23.75 -10.80
N ASN A 102 -14.05 22.80 -10.03
CA ASN A 102 -12.63 22.49 -10.00
C ASN A 102 -12.36 21.23 -10.82
N PHE A 103 -12.47 21.33 -12.14
CA PHE A 103 -12.22 20.22 -13.06
C PHE A 103 -11.51 20.67 -14.33
N LYS A 104 -10.61 19.81 -14.81
CA LYS A 104 -9.89 20.00 -16.07
C LYS A 104 -9.65 18.65 -16.73
N ARG A 105 -9.99 18.55 -18.02
CA ARG A 105 -9.66 17.38 -18.85
C ARG A 105 -8.45 17.70 -19.70
N ILE A 106 -7.49 16.76 -19.73
CA ILE A 106 -6.28 16.79 -20.55
C ILE A 106 -6.35 15.63 -21.52
N ARG A 107 -6.43 15.92 -22.82
CA ARG A 107 -6.56 14.94 -23.89
C ARG A 107 -5.22 14.68 -24.56
N SER A 108 -5.09 13.52 -25.20
CA SER A 108 -3.92 13.16 -26.01
C SER A 108 -3.60 14.16 -27.14
N THR A 109 -4.60 14.89 -27.64
CA THR A 109 -4.45 15.90 -28.70
C THR A 109 -4.23 17.33 -28.19
N ASP A 110 -4.25 17.54 -26.88
CA ASP A 110 -4.11 18.88 -26.30
C ASP A 110 -2.66 19.38 -26.37
N ASN A 111 -2.50 20.67 -26.69
CA ASN A 111 -1.22 21.35 -26.48
C ASN A 111 -1.08 21.72 -24.99
N LEU A 112 -0.28 20.97 -24.25
CA LEU A 112 -0.13 21.14 -22.80
C LEU A 112 0.35 22.55 -22.40
N ALA A 113 1.16 23.22 -23.22
CA ALA A 113 1.59 24.59 -22.93
C ALA A 113 0.44 25.60 -22.96
N THR A 114 -0.65 25.28 -23.67
CA THR A 114 -1.88 26.09 -23.68
C THR A 114 -2.85 25.63 -22.62
N VAL A 115 -3.12 24.32 -22.57
CA VAL A 115 -4.14 23.79 -21.66
C VAL A 115 -3.69 23.94 -20.21
N LEU A 116 -2.42 23.70 -19.89
CA LEU A 116 -1.84 23.81 -18.54
C LEU A 116 -0.98 25.08 -18.34
N ALA A 117 -1.25 26.15 -19.09
CA ALA A 117 -0.46 27.38 -19.03
C ALA A 117 -0.36 27.96 -17.61
N THR A 118 -1.50 28.05 -16.90
CA THR A 118 -1.56 28.56 -15.52
C THR A 118 -0.76 27.69 -14.56
N GLU A 119 -0.89 26.36 -14.65
CA GLU A 119 -0.16 25.42 -13.82
C GLU A 119 1.36 25.48 -14.10
N LEU A 120 1.75 25.68 -15.36
CA LEU A 120 3.15 25.85 -15.75
C LEU A 120 3.73 27.15 -15.20
N THR A 121 3.00 28.26 -15.31
CA THR A 121 3.41 29.55 -14.74
C THR A 121 3.56 29.45 -13.22
N ASN A 122 2.58 28.84 -12.54
CA ASN A 122 2.60 28.64 -11.09
C ASN A 122 3.76 27.71 -10.66
N GLY A 123 4.13 26.75 -11.50
CA GLY A 123 5.31 25.90 -11.32
C GLY A 123 6.63 26.52 -11.78
N GLY A 124 6.67 27.83 -12.04
CA GLY A 124 7.89 28.56 -12.39
C GLY A 124 8.45 28.23 -13.78
N GLY A 125 7.63 27.67 -14.68
CA GLY A 125 8.05 27.32 -16.05
C GLY A 125 8.85 26.02 -16.15
N THR A 126 9.04 25.29 -15.05
CA THR A 126 9.84 24.06 -15.01
C THR A 126 9.05 22.82 -14.63
N LYS A 127 7.83 22.99 -14.10
CA LYS A 127 6.88 21.94 -13.73
C LYS A 127 5.45 22.44 -13.83
N TYR A 128 4.49 21.53 -13.91
CA TYR A 128 3.07 21.83 -13.79
C TYR A 128 2.66 21.76 -12.32
N LEU A 129 2.50 22.91 -11.66
CA LEU A 129 1.92 22.97 -10.32
C LEU A 129 0.40 22.92 -10.45
N LEU A 130 -0.18 21.75 -10.16
CA LEU A 130 -1.63 21.57 -10.25
C LEU A 130 -2.36 22.45 -9.23
N ASN A 131 -3.61 22.80 -9.53
CA ASN A 131 -4.43 23.52 -8.58
C ASN A 131 -4.95 22.56 -7.50
N SER A 132 -4.75 22.92 -6.23
CA SER A 132 -5.27 22.13 -5.10
C SER A 132 -6.78 21.94 -5.20
N ASN A 133 -7.28 20.80 -4.69
CA ASN A 133 -8.71 20.47 -4.69
C ASN A 133 -9.36 20.49 -6.08
N THR A 134 -8.57 20.30 -7.15
CA THR A 134 -9.02 20.26 -8.53
C THR A 134 -8.84 18.86 -9.10
N LEU A 135 -9.81 18.43 -9.90
CA LEU A 135 -9.79 17.14 -10.58
C LEU A 135 -9.23 17.30 -11.99
N TYR A 136 -8.11 16.64 -12.25
CA TYR A 136 -7.49 16.52 -13.56
C TYR A 136 -7.80 15.14 -14.13
N GLU A 137 -8.55 15.11 -15.23
CA GLU A 137 -8.83 13.88 -15.98
C GLU A 137 -7.83 13.74 -17.14
N ILE A 138 -7.16 12.60 -17.20
CA ILE A 138 -6.35 12.17 -18.33
C ILE A 138 -7.25 11.39 -19.29
N ASN A 139 -7.21 11.75 -20.56
CA ASN A 139 -8.02 11.14 -21.62
C ASN A 139 -7.13 10.75 -22.79
N GLY A 140 -6.84 9.45 -22.90
CA GLY A 140 -5.87 8.87 -23.83
C GLY A 140 -4.42 9.01 -23.37
N LEU A 141 -3.49 8.70 -24.28
CA LEU A 141 -2.05 8.83 -24.03
C LEU A 141 -1.62 10.30 -24.11
N VAL A 142 -1.30 10.88 -22.96
CA VAL A 142 -0.82 12.26 -22.82
C VAL A 142 0.67 12.26 -22.53
N THR A 143 1.47 12.90 -23.39
CA THR A 143 2.92 13.05 -23.20
C THR A 143 3.23 14.37 -22.50
N PHE A 144 3.66 14.30 -21.24
CA PHE A 144 4.08 15.48 -20.47
C PHE A 144 5.54 15.82 -20.76
N ASN A 145 5.78 17.09 -21.06
CA ASN A 145 7.12 17.66 -21.30
C ASN A 145 7.80 18.20 -20.02
N PHE A 146 7.06 18.36 -18.93
CA PHE A 146 7.54 18.82 -17.62
C PHE A 146 6.99 17.92 -16.50
N PRO A 147 7.64 17.84 -15.31
CA PRO A 147 7.10 17.13 -14.17
C PRO A 147 5.77 17.72 -13.70
N ILE A 148 5.01 16.91 -12.95
CA ILE A 148 3.76 17.30 -12.31
C ILE A 148 3.99 17.40 -10.79
N ASP A 149 3.69 18.56 -10.21
CA ASP A 149 3.57 18.73 -8.76
C ASP A 149 2.09 18.65 -8.40
N ILE A 150 1.71 17.58 -7.71
CA ILE A 150 0.30 17.18 -7.54
C ILE A 150 -0.47 18.21 -6.73
N ASN A 151 0.16 18.86 -5.77
CA ASN A 151 -0.38 19.98 -5.00
C ASN A 151 -1.76 19.72 -4.38
N ASN A 152 -1.96 18.54 -3.80
CA ASN A 152 -3.24 18.13 -3.21
C ASN A 152 -4.40 18.12 -4.23
N ALA A 153 -4.09 17.95 -5.52
CA ALA A 153 -5.07 17.72 -6.57
C ALA A 153 -5.44 16.24 -6.69
N TYR A 154 -6.44 15.98 -7.54
CA TYR A 154 -6.90 14.64 -7.90
C TYR A 154 -6.56 14.41 -9.37
N VAL A 155 -5.81 13.37 -9.69
CA VAL A 155 -5.51 12.93 -11.05
C VAL A 155 -6.24 11.62 -11.30
N GLN A 156 -7.01 11.54 -12.37
CA GLN A 156 -7.71 10.30 -12.71
C GLN A 156 -7.76 10.02 -14.21
N GLY A 157 -7.89 8.75 -14.56
CA GLY A 157 -8.43 8.30 -15.84
C GLY A 157 -9.79 7.63 -15.66
N LEU A 158 -10.36 7.15 -16.75
CA LEU A 158 -11.55 6.32 -16.80
C LEU A 158 -11.23 4.90 -17.29
N ASP A 159 -10.27 4.76 -18.22
CA ASP A 159 -9.76 3.49 -18.71
C ASP A 159 -8.23 3.46 -18.58
N SER A 160 -7.73 2.72 -17.60
CA SER A 160 -6.29 2.61 -17.36
C SER A 160 -5.51 2.01 -18.55
N ASN A 161 -6.15 1.32 -19.50
CA ASN A 161 -5.47 0.80 -20.69
C ASN A 161 -5.18 1.90 -21.73
N GLU A 162 -6.01 2.93 -21.79
CA GLU A 162 -5.90 4.02 -22.77
C GLU A 162 -5.41 5.34 -22.15
N ASP A 163 -5.75 5.60 -20.90
CA ASP A 163 -5.42 6.82 -20.16
C ASP A 163 -4.02 6.71 -19.54
N ILE A 164 -3.04 7.19 -20.31
CA ILE A 164 -1.62 7.03 -20.02
C ILE A 164 -0.97 8.39 -19.79
N ILE A 165 -0.29 8.55 -18.65
CA ILE A 165 0.66 9.63 -18.44
C ILE A 165 2.04 9.14 -18.86
N LEU A 166 2.54 9.68 -19.97
CA LEU A 166 3.87 9.39 -20.49
C LEU A 166 4.81 10.56 -20.21
N ARG A 167 5.97 10.29 -19.62
CA ARG A 167 7.11 11.21 -19.63
C ARG A 167 8.26 10.52 -20.36
N THR A 168 8.72 11.13 -21.46
CA THR A 168 9.83 10.60 -22.26
C THR A 168 11.18 10.95 -21.65
N THR A 169 11.27 12.12 -21.00
CA THR A 169 12.46 12.62 -20.30
C THR A 169 12.15 13.13 -18.89
N GLY A 170 12.79 12.55 -17.87
CA GLY A 170 12.67 12.96 -16.46
C GLY A 170 11.48 12.36 -15.71
N ASN A 171 11.19 12.86 -14.50
CA ASN A 171 10.24 12.25 -13.55
C ASN A 171 8.74 12.56 -13.76
N ILE A 172 7.79 11.64 -13.69
CA ILE A 172 6.37 12.05 -13.87
C ILE A 172 5.93 13.01 -12.75
N PHE A 173 6.02 12.58 -11.50
CA PHE A 173 5.63 13.36 -10.34
C PHE A 173 6.86 13.86 -9.58
N GLU A 174 6.91 15.17 -9.34
CA GLU A 174 8.01 15.82 -8.62
C GLU A 174 7.49 16.96 -7.76
N GLY A 175 7.73 16.88 -6.44
CA GLY A 175 7.24 17.88 -5.51
C GLY A 175 7.24 17.42 -4.07
N ALA A 176 6.77 18.32 -3.19
CA ALA A 176 6.68 18.10 -1.75
C ALA A 176 5.24 17.87 -1.27
N THR A 177 4.28 17.86 -2.19
CA THR A 177 2.86 17.73 -1.88
C THR A 177 2.31 16.42 -2.40
N GLY A 178 1.28 15.93 -1.73
CA GLY A 178 0.61 14.69 -2.11
C GLY A 178 -0.64 14.96 -2.94
N GLY A 179 -1.60 14.03 -2.85
CA GLY A 179 -2.85 14.10 -3.59
C GLY A 179 -3.41 12.71 -3.85
N ASN A 180 -4.31 12.61 -4.81
CA ASN A 180 -4.93 11.35 -5.21
C ASN A 180 -4.64 11.07 -6.68
N ILE A 181 -4.16 9.87 -6.98
CA ILE A 181 -3.96 9.39 -8.35
C ILE A 181 -4.71 8.06 -8.50
N LYS A 182 -5.57 7.96 -9.52
CA LYS A 182 -6.31 6.71 -9.77
C LYS A 182 -6.60 6.41 -11.25
N ASN A 183 -6.83 5.15 -11.58
CA ASN A 183 -7.31 4.72 -12.91
C ASN A 183 -6.44 5.20 -14.08
N VAL A 184 -5.13 5.34 -13.89
CA VAL A 184 -4.19 5.76 -14.94
C VAL A 184 -3.04 4.78 -15.07
N THR A 185 -2.46 4.69 -16.26
CA THR A 185 -1.17 4.04 -16.47
C THR A 185 -0.05 5.09 -16.46
N LEU A 186 1.00 4.84 -15.69
CA LEU A 186 2.17 5.72 -15.57
C LEU A 186 3.37 5.10 -16.27
N ARG A 187 4.03 5.88 -17.13
CA ARG A 187 5.20 5.46 -17.91
C ARG A 187 6.28 6.54 -17.92
N ALA A 188 7.37 6.33 -17.18
CA ALA A 188 8.54 7.19 -17.19
C ALA A 188 9.67 6.52 -17.99
N ALA A 189 9.73 6.77 -19.30
CA ALA A 189 10.67 6.07 -20.19
C ALA A 189 12.13 6.31 -19.80
N THR A 190 12.44 7.51 -19.30
CA THR A 190 13.69 7.83 -18.62
C THR A 190 13.35 8.63 -17.36
N GLY A 191 14.14 8.51 -16.29
CA GLY A 191 13.80 9.08 -14.98
C GLY A 191 12.86 8.19 -14.16
N SER A 192 12.08 8.79 -13.27
CA SER A 192 11.24 8.06 -12.29
C SER A 192 9.76 8.38 -12.38
N VAL A 193 8.88 7.45 -12.03
CA VAL A 193 7.44 7.77 -11.88
C VAL A 193 7.23 8.74 -10.71
N PHE A 194 7.84 8.46 -9.56
CA PHE A 194 7.78 9.29 -8.37
C PHE A 194 9.16 9.83 -7.99
N ASN A 195 9.24 11.14 -7.78
CA ASN A 195 10.33 11.82 -7.11
C ASN A 195 9.75 12.78 -6.07
N LEU A 196 9.14 12.22 -5.03
CA LEU A 196 8.35 12.96 -4.05
C LEU A 196 9.08 13.07 -2.72
N SER A 197 9.16 14.29 -2.18
CA SER A 197 9.80 14.58 -0.89
C SER A 197 8.96 15.56 -0.10
N GLY A 198 7.94 15.04 0.61
CA GLY A 198 6.99 15.83 1.38
C GLY A 198 7.33 15.94 2.87
N THR A 199 6.30 16.28 3.65
CA THR A 199 6.36 16.36 5.11
C THR A 199 5.24 15.54 5.74
N ALA A 200 5.32 15.29 7.04
CA ALA A 200 4.33 14.49 7.77
C ALA A 200 2.90 15.08 7.73
N ALA A 201 2.73 16.32 7.26
CA ALA A 201 1.43 16.96 7.05
C ALA A 201 0.79 16.62 5.69
N GLN A 202 1.51 15.96 4.78
CA GLN A 202 1.05 15.62 3.43
C GLN A 202 0.70 14.14 3.33
N ASN A 203 -0.30 13.84 2.50
CA ASN A 203 -0.78 12.49 2.26
C ASN A 203 -0.82 12.17 0.77
N LEU A 204 -0.44 10.97 0.39
CA LEU A 204 -0.55 10.47 -0.98
C LEU A 204 -1.42 9.21 -1.02
N VAL A 205 -2.39 9.20 -1.92
CA VAL A 205 -3.18 8.01 -2.25
C VAL A 205 -3.00 7.69 -3.72
N PHE A 206 -2.44 6.52 -4.02
CA PHE A 206 -2.25 6.03 -5.38
C PHE A 206 -2.95 4.68 -5.52
N ARG A 207 -3.98 4.59 -6.38
CA ARG A 207 -4.86 3.42 -6.39
C ARG A 207 -5.36 3.04 -7.76
N ASP A 208 -5.66 1.76 -7.98
CA ASP A 208 -6.32 1.30 -9.22
C ASP A 208 -5.52 1.71 -10.47
N CYS A 209 -4.18 1.60 -10.42
CA CYS A 209 -3.27 2.10 -11.46
C CYS A 209 -2.29 1.02 -11.94
N VAL A 210 -1.68 1.29 -13.09
CA VAL A 210 -0.58 0.49 -13.63
C VAL A 210 0.68 1.35 -13.73
N VAL A 211 1.81 0.82 -13.29
CA VAL A 211 3.13 1.41 -13.52
C VAL A 211 3.90 0.48 -14.46
N ALA A 212 4.09 0.94 -15.68
CA ALA A 212 4.61 0.09 -16.75
C ALA A 212 5.84 0.69 -17.43
N ASN A 213 6.76 -0.17 -17.86
CA ASN A 213 7.87 0.17 -18.77
C ASN A 213 8.63 1.43 -18.35
N SER A 214 8.84 1.61 -17.05
CA SER A 214 9.51 2.78 -16.50
C SER A 214 10.94 2.46 -16.12
N ALA A 215 11.86 3.40 -16.37
CA ALA A 215 13.25 3.26 -15.94
C ALA A 215 13.36 3.16 -14.41
N SER A 216 12.48 3.85 -13.69
CA SER A 216 12.33 3.70 -12.25
C SER A 216 10.90 3.99 -11.81
N VAL A 217 10.40 3.24 -10.82
CA VAL A 217 9.20 3.68 -10.09
C VAL A 217 9.54 4.85 -9.17
N GLY A 218 10.71 4.85 -8.55
CA GLY A 218 11.31 6.03 -7.93
C GLY A 218 11.22 6.08 -6.41
N THR A 219 11.03 7.26 -5.84
CA THR A 219 11.04 7.49 -4.37
C THR A 219 9.84 8.29 -3.90
N ILE A 220 9.28 7.86 -2.76
CA ILE A 220 8.29 8.61 -1.99
C ILE A 220 8.84 8.79 -0.57
N SER A 221 9.03 10.04 -0.17
CA SER A 221 9.72 10.38 1.07
C SER A 221 8.99 11.40 1.93
N GLY A 222 9.00 11.21 3.25
CA GLY A 222 8.65 12.25 4.23
C GLY A 222 7.17 12.41 4.56
N PHE A 223 6.27 11.67 3.91
CA PHE A 223 4.83 11.83 4.02
C PHE A 223 4.24 11.33 5.35
N GLY A 224 3.10 11.89 5.74
CA GLY A 224 2.32 11.41 6.88
C GLY A 224 1.66 10.07 6.55
N LEU A 225 0.85 10.04 5.49
CA LEU A 225 0.26 8.82 4.95
C LEU A 225 0.68 8.61 3.49
N VAL A 226 1.12 7.39 3.19
CA VAL A 226 1.21 6.91 1.81
C VAL A 226 0.39 5.64 1.71
N PHE A 227 -0.67 5.68 0.92
CA PHE A 227 -1.55 4.56 0.70
C PHE A 227 -1.55 4.15 -0.78
N LEU A 228 -1.00 2.98 -1.06
CA LEU A 228 -1.05 2.34 -2.37
C LEU A 228 -2.03 1.18 -2.35
N SER A 229 -2.97 1.15 -3.30
CA SER A 229 -4.02 0.12 -3.35
C SER A 229 -4.28 -0.36 -4.76
N ILE A 230 -4.19 -1.67 -5.01
CA ILE A 230 -4.47 -2.30 -6.32
C ILE A 230 -3.59 -1.65 -7.41
N ILE A 231 -2.31 -1.96 -7.35
CA ILE A 231 -1.31 -1.43 -8.29
C ILE A 231 -0.61 -2.58 -8.99
N GLN A 232 -0.52 -2.49 -10.32
CA GLN A 232 0.23 -3.43 -11.14
C GLN A 232 1.55 -2.81 -11.57
N PHE A 233 2.66 -3.51 -11.33
CA PHE A 233 3.99 -3.09 -11.76
C PHE A 233 4.50 -4.07 -12.82
N ALA A 234 4.82 -3.60 -14.03
CA ALA A 234 5.31 -4.45 -15.12
C ALA A 234 6.40 -3.78 -15.95
N GLY A 235 7.48 -4.51 -16.26
CA GLY A 235 8.53 -4.02 -17.15
C GLY A 235 9.35 -2.85 -16.60
N ASN A 236 9.36 -2.62 -15.29
CA ASN A 236 10.12 -1.53 -14.68
C ASN A 236 11.56 -1.96 -14.38
N THR A 237 12.54 -1.11 -14.67
CA THR A 237 13.97 -1.45 -14.49
C THR A 237 14.40 -1.39 -13.01
N THR A 238 13.83 -0.46 -12.25
CA THR A 238 13.99 -0.35 -10.80
C THR A 238 12.65 -0.05 -10.15
N GLY A 239 12.45 -0.56 -8.94
CA GLY A 239 11.21 -0.38 -8.20
C GLY A 239 11.16 0.91 -7.40
N ILE A 240 10.48 0.85 -6.25
CA ILE A 240 10.14 2.01 -5.43
C ILE A 240 10.85 1.97 -4.07
N THR A 241 11.35 3.13 -3.65
CA THR A 241 11.87 3.36 -2.30
C THR A 241 10.89 4.21 -1.49
N TYR A 242 10.48 3.68 -0.34
CA TYR A 242 9.71 4.40 0.66
C TYR A 242 10.66 4.87 1.77
N ASN A 243 10.64 6.16 2.08
CA ASN A 243 11.59 6.75 3.02
C ASN A 243 10.90 7.68 4.03
N ASN A 244 11.17 7.51 5.33
CA ASN A 244 10.68 8.45 6.36
C ASN A 244 9.15 8.73 6.28
N ILE A 245 8.34 7.67 6.16
CA ILE A 245 6.88 7.80 6.06
C ILE A 245 6.27 7.44 7.41
N THR A 246 5.36 8.28 7.94
CA THR A 246 4.76 7.99 9.25
C THR A 246 3.89 6.72 9.19
N GLN A 247 2.98 6.65 8.23
CA GLN A 247 2.10 5.49 7.98
C GLN A 247 2.19 5.07 6.50
N LEU A 248 2.73 3.88 6.26
CA LEU A 248 2.80 3.28 4.93
C LEU A 248 1.81 2.12 4.83
N LEU A 249 0.84 2.23 3.93
CA LEU A 249 -0.16 1.21 3.66
C LEU A 249 -0.04 0.73 2.22
N LEU A 250 0.22 -0.56 2.02
CA LEU A 250 0.38 -1.19 0.71
C LEU A 250 -0.63 -2.35 0.59
N SER A 251 -1.69 -2.15 -0.18
CA SER A 251 -2.76 -3.14 -0.35
C SER A 251 -2.80 -3.67 -1.78
N ASN A 252 -2.59 -4.98 -1.97
CA ASN A 252 -2.70 -5.64 -3.27
C ASN A 252 -1.73 -5.08 -4.32
N MET A 253 -0.43 -5.09 -4.00
CA MET A 253 0.63 -4.77 -4.96
C MET A 253 0.96 -6.01 -5.79
N GLY A 254 0.89 -5.90 -7.12
CA GLY A 254 1.22 -6.97 -8.06
C GLY A 254 2.52 -6.67 -8.81
N TRP A 255 3.61 -7.30 -8.39
CA TRP A 255 4.91 -7.21 -9.07
C TRP A 255 5.11 -8.42 -9.98
N PHE A 256 5.05 -8.18 -11.29
CA PHE A 256 5.26 -9.20 -12.32
C PHE A 256 6.76 -9.52 -12.53
N SER A 257 7.05 -10.71 -13.05
CA SER A 257 8.41 -11.18 -13.35
C SER A 257 9.19 -10.33 -14.37
N THR A 258 8.51 -9.45 -15.10
CA THR A 258 9.11 -8.53 -16.08
C THR A 258 9.82 -7.35 -15.44
N ASN A 259 9.69 -7.14 -14.12
CA ASN A 259 10.43 -6.10 -13.41
C ASN A 259 11.82 -6.60 -13.00
N THR A 260 12.80 -5.69 -12.98
CA THR A 260 14.16 -5.96 -12.51
C THR A 260 14.53 -5.10 -11.30
N GLY A 261 15.71 -5.36 -10.71
CA GLY A 261 16.20 -4.62 -9.55
C GLY A 261 15.39 -4.90 -8.28
N THR A 262 15.40 -3.95 -7.34
CA THR A 262 14.60 -4.04 -6.11
C THR A 262 13.20 -3.48 -6.35
N TYR A 263 12.16 -4.29 -6.15
CA TYR A 263 10.76 -3.91 -6.36
C TYR A 263 10.29 -2.92 -5.31
N GLU A 264 10.47 -3.24 -4.03
CA GLU A 264 10.09 -2.37 -2.92
C GLU A 264 11.22 -2.31 -1.89
N LYS A 265 11.59 -1.10 -1.48
CA LYS A 265 12.65 -0.86 -0.49
C LYS A 265 12.18 0.09 0.60
N LEU A 266 12.48 -0.23 1.86
CA LEU A 266 12.26 0.65 3.00
C LEU A 266 13.57 1.27 3.49
N THR A 267 13.53 2.58 3.75
CA THR A 267 14.64 3.34 4.34
C THR A 267 14.13 4.34 5.38
N GLY A 268 15.00 4.70 6.33
CA GLY A 268 14.67 5.72 7.33
C GLY A 268 13.72 5.23 8.42
N THR A 269 12.77 6.08 8.82
CA THR A 269 11.92 5.84 10.00
C THR A 269 10.44 5.73 9.65
N PHE A 270 9.74 4.81 10.29
CA PHE A 270 8.30 4.61 10.14
C PHE A 270 7.62 4.46 11.50
N THR A 271 6.38 4.93 11.62
CA THR A 271 5.54 4.57 12.77
C THR A 271 4.77 3.29 12.51
N LEU A 272 4.25 3.12 11.29
CA LEU A 272 3.52 1.93 10.87
C LEU A 272 3.86 1.58 9.43
N VAL A 273 4.03 0.28 9.19
CA VAL A 273 4.14 -0.28 7.83
C VAL A 273 3.19 -1.46 7.70
N GLU A 274 2.26 -1.40 6.76
CA GLU A 274 1.40 -2.53 6.42
C GLU A 274 1.56 -2.87 4.95
N LYS A 275 1.86 -4.14 4.68
CA LYS A 275 1.80 -4.72 3.33
C LYS A 275 0.87 -5.92 3.36
N GLN A 276 -0.29 -5.77 2.71
CA GLN A 276 -1.34 -6.77 2.70
C GLN A 276 -1.71 -7.17 1.28
N GLY A 277 -1.75 -8.48 1.02
CA GLY A 277 -2.22 -9.05 -0.24
C GLY A 277 -1.35 -8.75 -1.47
N GLY A 278 -1.78 -9.25 -2.62
CA GLY A 278 -1.02 -9.15 -3.88
C GLY A 278 0.06 -10.21 -4.00
N PHE A 279 1.00 -10.00 -4.92
CA PHE A 279 2.06 -10.97 -5.22
C PHE A 279 3.35 -10.28 -5.64
N SER A 280 4.46 -11.01 -5.49
CA SER A 280 5.77 -10.64 -5.96
C SER A 280 6.41 -11.81 -6.69
N GLN A 281 6.53 -11.73 -8.01
CA GLN A 281 7.23 -12.70 -8.85
C GLN A 281 8.68 -12.27 -9.03
N VAL A 282 9.59 -12.86 -8.26
CA VAL A 282 10.99 -12.45 -8.19
C VAL A 282 11.85 -13.40 -9.03
N GLU A 283 12.43 -12.87 -10.10
CA GLU A 283 13.26 -13.62 -11.06
C GLU A 283 14.67 -13.05 -11.18
N GLY A 284 15.61 -13.88 -11.67
CA GLY A 284 16.98 -13.45 -11.96
C GLY A 284 17.68 -12.86 -10.74
N THR A 285 18.13 -11.61 -10.83
CA THR A 285 18.81 -10.88 -9.74
C THR A 285 17.89 -9.91 -9.00
N ALA A 286 16.58 -9.94 -9.27
CA ALA A 286 15.63 -9.03 -8.64
C ALA A 286 15.52 -9.30 -7.12
N ILE A 287 15.11 -8.26 -6.39
CA ILE A 287 14.80 -8.33 -4.96
C ILE A 287 13.33 -7.90 -4.79
N GLY A 288 12.51 -8.76 -4.19
CA GLY A 288 11.09 -8.47 -3.96
C GLY A 288 10.88 -7.39 -2.91
N PHE A 289 11.41 -7.60 -1.70
CA PHE A 289 11.25 -6.67 -0.59
C PHE A 289 12.57 -6.44 0.15
N ASP A 290 13.07 -5.22 0.18
CA ASP A 290 14.34 -4.85 0.82
C ASP A 290 14.12 -4.06 2.11
N VAL A 291 14.46 -4.69 3.24
CA VAL A 291 14.47 -4.11 4.58
C VAL A 291 15.89 -4.11 5.19
N SER A 292 16.91 -4.31 4.36
CA SER A 292 18.30 -4.45 4.81
C SER A 292 19.02 -3.12 5.07
N THR A 293 18.33 -2.00 4.90
CA THR A 293 18.91 -0.66 5.06
C THR A 293 19.35 -0.42 6.50
N ALA A 294 20.62 -0.10 6.71
CA ALA A 294 21.14 0.24 8.03
C ALA A 294 20.38 1.45 8.61
N GLY A 295 19.96 1.33 9.88
CA GLY A 295 19.18 2.38 10.55
C GLY A 295 17.69 2.41 10.19
N LEU A 296 17.17 1.47 9.39
CA LEU A 296 15.73 1.31 9.20
C LEU A 296 15.06 1.03 10.55
N ALA A 297 14.15 1.91 10.98
CA ALA A 297 13.49 1.82 12.27
C ALA A 297 11.97 1.90 12.13
N ILE A 298 11.27 1.03 12.84
CA ILE A 298 9.81 1.00 12.94
C ILE A 298 9.45 1.15 14.42
N SER A 299 8.93 2.33 14.79
CA SER A 299 8.65 2.67 16.18
C SER A 299 7.36 2.04 16.71
N GLY A 300 6.34 1.91 15.85
CA GLY A 300 5.12 1.14 16.12
C GLY A 300 5.28 -0.30 15.61
N ASP A 301 4.28 -0.80 14.90
CA ASP A 301 4.25 -2.18 14.39
C ASP A 301 4.30 -2.22 12.86
N ALA A 302 4.81 -3.34 12.35
CA ALA A 302 4.79 -3.65 10.93
C ALA A 302 4.11 -4.99 10.65
N VAL A 303 3.37 -5.06 9.55
CA VAL A 303 2.62 -6.26 9.14
C VAL A 303 2.94 -6.57 7.69
N LEU A 304 3.26 -7.84 7.42
CA LEU A 304 3.34 -8.38 6.07
C LEU A 304 2.43 -9.61 6.02
N GLU A 305 1.29 -9.49 5.35
CA GLU A 305 0.23 -10.51 5.40
C GLU A 305 -0.35 -10.83 4.01
N SER A 306 -0.55 -12.13 3.74
CA SER A 306 -1.23 -12.62 2.53
C SER A 306 -0.57 -12.23 1.20
N VAL A 307 0.66 -11.73 1.22
CA VAL A 307 1.49 -11.53 0.03
C VAL A 307 2.02 -12.89 -0.42
N VAL A 308 1.95 -13.16 -1.72
CA VAL A 308 2.50 -14.39 -2.30
C VAL A 308 3.84 -14.09 -2.97
N PHE A 309 4.95 -14.58 -2.42
CA PHE A 309 6.25 -14.56 -3.08
C PHE A 309 6.43 -15.81 -3.93
N THR A 310 6.82 -15.60 -5.18
CA THR A 310 7.00 -16.65 -6.21
C THR A 310 8.20 -16.31 -7.09
N GLY A 311 8.59 -17.24 -7.96
CA GLY A 311 9.67 -17.06 -8.93
C GLY A 311 10.93 -17.81 -8.56
N SER A 312 11.88 -17.90 -9.49
CA SER A 312 13.08 -18.75 -9.37
C SER A 312 14.10 -18.24 -8.35
N ASN A 313 14.14 -16.94 -8.07
CA ASN A 313 15.09 -16.35 -7.13
C ASN A 313 14.53 -16.30 -5.70
N THR A 314 14.45 -17.45 -5.04
CA THR A 314 13.93 -17.58 -3.67
C THR A 314 14.73 -16.77 -2.64
N ALA A 315 16.05 -16.65 -2.80
CA ALA A 315 16.90 -15.81 -1.95
C ALA A 315 16.65 -14.31 -2.15
N GLY A 316 16.07 -13.91 -3.28
CA GLY A 316 15.70 -12.53 -3.59
C GLY A 316 14.31 -12.14 -3.09
N TYR A 317 13.50 -13.06 -2.55
CA TYR A 317 12.14 -12.73 -2.09
C TYR A 317 12.15 -11.59 -1.09
N VAL A 318 13.00 -11.70 -0.07
CA VAL A 318 13.24 -10.67 0.92
C VAL A 318 14.72 -10.51 1.14
N LYS A 319 15.22 -9.27 1.05
CA LYS A 319 16.53 -8.91 1.56
C LYS A 319 16.35 -8.39 2.99
N GLY A 320 16.54 -9.29 3.96
CA GLY A 320 16.22 -9.08 5.36
C GLY A 320 17.11 -8.07 6.09
N TYR A 321 16.71 -7.74 7.33
CA TYR A 321 17.49 -6.90 8.24
C TYR A 321 18.89 -7.47 8.47
N THR A 322 19.88 -6.59 8.51
CA THR A 322 21.28 -6.93 8.83
C THR A 322 21.56 -6.97 10.33
N THR A 323 20.66 -6.44 11.15
CA THR A 323 20.76 -6.43 12.62
C THR A 323 19.36 -6.55 13.23
N GLY A 324 19.23 -7.36 14.29
CA GLY A 324 17.97 -7.58 14.98
C GLY A 324 17.04 -8.61 14.33
N SER A 325 17.43 -9.20 13.20
CA SER A 325 16.83 -10.41 12.64
C SER A 325 17.30 -11.67 13.38
N TYR A 326 16.64 -12.80 13.11
CA TYR A 326 16.95 -14.10 13.69
C TYR A 326 17.53 -15.03 12.62
N THR A 327 18.35 -15.99 13.00
CA THR A 327 18.97 -16.93 12.05
C THR A 327 17.91 -17.67 11.23
N GLY A 328 17.99 -17.56 9.90
CA GLY A 328 17.01 -18.16 8.98
C GLY A 328 15.74 -17.32 8.74
N PHE A 329 15.69 -16.11 9.30
CA PHE A 329 14.54 -15.20 9.24
C PHE A 329 14.98 -13.82 8.74
N ASN A 330 14.02 -13.04 8.24
CA ASN A 330 14.30 -11.80 7.51
C ASN A 330 14.02 -10.54 8.31
N PHE A 331 13.12 -10.61 9.30
CA PHE A 331 12.58 -9.43 9.98
C PHE A 331 12.96 -9.40 11.47
N ASN A 332 12.91 -8.19 12.04
CA ASN A 332 13.05 -7.99 13.48
C ASN A 332 11.69 -8.16 14.20
N ASN A 333 11.68 -8.02 15.53
CA ASN A 333 10.48 -8.22 16.34
C ASN A 333 9.37 -7.14 16.19
N SER A 334 9.61 -6.04 15.47
CA SER A 334 8.54 -5.08 15.13
C SER A 334 7.61 -5.60 14.03
N TRP A 335 8.01 -6.64 13.30
CA TRP A 335 7.21 -7.23 12.22
C TRP A 335 6.33 -8.38 12.72
N SER A 336 5.17 -8.54 12.07
CA SER A 336 4.34 -9.74 12.10
C SER A 336 4.15 -10.21 10.67
N VAL A 337 4.75 -11.36 10.32
CA VAL A 337 4.83 -11.85 8.93
C VAL A 337 4.08 -13.16 8.78
N ARG A 338 3.11 -13.18 7.86
CA ARG A 338 2.39 -14.37 7.39
C ARG A 338 2.22 -14.27 5.87
N ALA A 339 3.18 -14.80 5.13
CA ALA A 339 3.20 -14.75 3.67
C ALA A 339 3.69 -16.06 3.07
N ALA A 340 3.15 -16.41 1.90
CA ALA A 340 3.60 -17.60 1.18
C ALA A 340 4.95 -17.33 0.50
N GLY A 341 5.83 -18.35 0.51
CA GLY A 341 7.17 -18.28 -0.08
C GLY A 341 8.28 -17.88 0.90
N ILE A 342 7.93 -17.35 2.09
CA ILE A 342 8.87 -17.01 3.16
C ILE A 342 8.43 -17.60 4.51
N PRO A 343 9.34 -17.76 5.49
CA PRO A 343 8.98 -18.24 6.82
C PRO A 343 7.91 -17.36 7.49
N THR A 344 7.08 -17.97 8.35
CA THR A 344 6.18 -17.21 9.23
C THR A 344 6.98 -16.60 10.37
N GLU A 345 6.91 -15.28 10.53
CA GLU A 345 7.68 -14.54 11.53
C GLU A 345 6.75 -13.77 12.47
N THR A 346 6.24 -14.44 13.50
CA THR A 346 5.35 -13.84 14.51
C THR A 346 5.74 -14.23 15.93
N ASP A 347 5.33 -13.46 16.94
CA ASP A 347 5.53 -13.84 18.34
C ASP A 347 4.86 -15.18 18.71
N ALA A 348 3.82 -15.58 17.97
CA ALA A 348 3.13 -16.85 18.17
C ALA A 348 3.94 -18.06 17.66
N SER A 349 4.93 -17.84 16.80
CA SER A 349 5.82 -18.87 16.29
C SER A 349 7.17 -18.89 17.00
N ALA A 350 7.36 -18.03 18.01
CA ALA A 350 8.60 -17.94 18.78
C ALA A 350 8.91 -19.28 19.45
N THR A 351 10.11 -19.79 19.21
CA THR A 351 10.57 -21.08 19.73
C THR A 351 12.07 -21.04 19.99
N ALA A 352 12.54 -21.90 20.87
CA ALA A 352 13.94 -22.13 21.10
C ALA A 352 14.20 -23.48 21.74
N ASP A 353 15.36 -24.02 21.46
CA ASP A 353 15.85 -25.23 22.10
C ASP A 353 17.24 -25.02 22.67
N PHE A 354 17.53 -25.72 23.76
CA PHE A 354 18.90 -26.02 24.10
C PHE A 354 19.07 -27.46 24.60
N SER A 355 20.26 -28.00 24.35
CA SER A 355 20.70 -29.28 24.87
C SER A 355 22.08 -29.13 25.50
N MET A 356 22.22 -29.61 26.73
CA MET A 356 23.50 -29.91 27.34
C MET A 356 23.81 -31.37 27.08
N ASP A 357 24.89 -31.63 26.36
CA ASP A 357 25.37 -32.98 26.08
C ASP A 357 26.84 -33.06 26.48
N TYR A 358 27.09 -33.60 27.68
CA TYR A 358 28.43 -33.87 28.15
C TYR A 358 28.89 -35.23 27.67
N ALA A 359 30.19 -35.36 27.41
CA ALA A 359 30.79 -36.66 27.07
C ALA A 359 30.45 -37.71 28.14
N VAL A 360 30.32 -38.97 27.72
CA VAL A 360 30.03 -40.09 28.64
C VAL A 360 31.04 -40.10 29.80
N GLY A 361 30.52 -40.11 31.04
CA GLY A 361 31.33 -40.06 32.26
C GLY A 361 31.69 -38.65 32.74
N SER A 362 31.18 -37.60 32.09
CA SER A 362 31.30 -36.19 32.48
C SER A 362 29.93 -35.58 32.77
N GLY A 363 29.91 -34.44 33.46
CA GLY A 363 28.70 -33.65 33.67
C GLY A 363 29.00 -32.38 34.45
N ILE A 364 28.02 -31.49 34.53
CA ILE A 364 28.15 -30.26 35.33
C ILE A 364 27.75 -30.53 36.77
N GLY A 365 28.66 -30.20 37.69
CA GLY A 365 28.36 -30.24 39.13
C GLY A 365 27.41 -29.12 39.53
N VAL A 366 26.41 -29.46 40.33
CA VAL A 366 25.48 -28.51 40.94
C VAL A 366 25.65 -28.56 42.45
N SER A 367 26.35 -27.56 42.99
CA SER A 367 26.69 -27.50 44.41
C SER A 367 25.63 -26.81 45.25
N PHE A 368 25.20 -27.46 46.32
CA PHE A 368 24.23 -26.91 47.28
C PHE A 368 24.97 -26.22 48.44
N THR A 369 24.90 -24.89 48.53
CA THR A 369 25.89 -24.10 49.29
C THR A 369 25.57 -23.89 50.78
N ASN A 370 24.35 -24.18 51.24
CA ASN A 370 23.93 -23.88 52.62
C ASN A 370 23.98 -25.09 53.59
N GLY A 371 24.39 -26.28 53.12
CA GLY A 371 24.52 -27.48 53.95
C GLY A 371 23.21 -27.97 54.63
N ALA A 372 22.07 -27.37 54.32
CA ALA A 372 20.79 -27.62 54.97
C ALA A 372 19.91 -28.60 54.18
N ASN A 373 18.84 -29.07 54.83
CA ASN A 373 17.76 -29.85 54.24
C ASN A 373 16.41 -29.20 54.62
N PRO A 374 15.70 -28.53 53.70
CA PRO A 374 16.06 -28.33 52.29
C PRO A 374 17.25 -27.35 52.11
N SER A 375 18.02 -27.55 51.04
CA SER A 375 19.11 -26.65 50.67
C SER A 375 18.59 -25.36 50.03
N ASN A 376 19.49 -24.45 49.67
CA ASN A 376 19.15 -23.35 48.78
C ASN A 376 18.82 -23.87 47.37
N ILE A 377 18.02 -23.09 46.64
CA ILE A 377 17.71 -23.35 45.24
C ILE A 377 18.85 -22.75 44.40
N VAL A 378 19.54 -23.59 43.64
CA VAL A 378 20.76 -23.24 42.90
C VAL A 378 20.58 -23.47 41.41
N LYS A 379 21.15 -22.60 40.58
CA LYS A 379 21.07 -22.73 39.12
C LYS A 379 21.83 -23.97 38.66
N VAL A 380 21.22 -24.75 37.76
CA VAL A 380 21.90 -25.85 37.06
C VAL A 380 22.83 -25.23 36.02
N GLY A 381 24.14 -25.37 36.21
CA GLY A 381 25.15 -24.86 35.30
C GLY A 381 25.62 -23.44 35.62
N SER A 382 26.73 -23.37 36.37
CA SER A 382 27.52 -22.16 36.60
C SER A 382 28.93 -22.36 36.02
N GLY A 383 29.06 -22.24 34.70
CA GLY A 383 30.30 -22.42 33.95
C GLY A 383 30.05 -22.33 32.43
N THR A 384 31.08 -22.49 31.60
CA THR A 384 30.93 -22.54 30.13
C THR A 384 30.60 -23.98 29.71
N PRO A 385 29.34 -24.34 29.43
CA PRO A 385 28.97 -25.71 29.09
C PRO A 385 29.11 -25.92 27.58
N SER A 386 29.23 -27.19 27.19
CA SER A 386 28.89 -27.69 25.85
C SER A 386 27.35 -27.62 25.66
N THR A 387 26.79 -26.41 25.67
CA THR A 387 25.36 -26.21 25.37
C THR A 387 25.21 -25.90 23.90
N THR A 388 24.50 -26.77 23.20
CA THR A 388 24.04 -26.51 21.84
C THR A 388 22.70 -25.81 21.92
N TYR A 389 22.58 -24.68 21.23
CA TYR A 389 21.33 -23.96 21.06
C TYR A 389 20.87 -24.13 19.63
N SER A 390 19.58 -24.42 19.43
CA SER A 390 18.98 -24.61 18.10
C SER A 390 17.61 -23.95 18.04
N ASN A 391 17.11 -23.76 16.82
CA ASN A 391 15.78 -23.24 16.55
C ASN A 391 15.47 -21.90 17.26
N LEU A 392 16.49 -21.05 17.46
CA LEU A 392 16.33 -19.76 18.16
C LEU A 392 15.58 -18.74 17.28
N PHE A 393 14.26 -18.71 17.39
CA PHE A 393 13.43 -17.69 16.75
C PHE A 393 12.75 -16.81 17.78
N ARG A 394 13.06 -15.51 17.78
CA ARG A 394 12.66 -14.57 18.85
C ARG A 394 13.14 -14.99 20.23
N PHE A 395 14.25 -15.70 20.28
CA PHE A 395 14.99 -16.04 21.48
C PHE A 395 16.47 -15.78 21.28
N SER A 396 17.17 -15.53 22.38
CA SER A 396 18.61 -15.45 22.44
C SER A 396 19.15 -16.23 23.63
N THR A 397 20.46 -16.45 23.62
CA THR A 397 21.21 -16.98 24.75
C THR A 397 22.31 -15.99 25.12
N ASP A 398 22.34 -15.57 26.37
CA ASP A 398 23.34 -14.68 26.95
C ASP A 398 24.07 -15.32 28.15
N ALA A 399 23.70 -16.55 28.52
CA ALA A 399 24.33 -17.33 29.58
C ALA A 399 24.05 -18.83 29.39
N ALA A 400 24.86 -19.67 30.04
CA ALA A 400 24.58 -21.10 30.18
C ALA A 400 23.17 -21.36 30.74
N ASN A 401 22.48 -22.40 30.25
CA ASN A 401 21.13 -22.76 30.73
C ASN A 401 20.15 -21.57 30.72
N ARG A 402 20.19 -20.75 29.65
CA ARG A 402 19.33 -19.58 29.56
C ARG A 402 18.78 -19.43 28.16
N LEU A 403 17.44 -19.39 28.08
CA LEU A 403 16.72 -18.92 26.92
C LEU A 403 16.04 -17.60 27.28
N ARG A 404 16.41 -16.54 26.58
CA ARG A 404 15.87 -15.19 26.77
C ARG A 404 14.91 -14.87 25.64
N TYR A 405 13.69 -14.50 25.97
CA TYR A 405 12.70 -14.09 25.00
C TYR A 405 13.05 -12.70 24.42
N GLN A 406 13.05 -12.59 23.10
CA GLN A 406 13.39 -11.39 22.33
C GLN A 406 12.21 -10.90 21.47
N GLY A 407 11.03 -11.53 21.59
CA GLY A 407 9.83 -11.07 20.92
C GLY A 407 9.25 -9.81 21.56
N LYS A 408 8.29 -9.19 20.89
CA LYS A 408 7.77 -7.87 21.26
C LYS A 408 6.54 -7.97 22.15
N LYS A 409 5.62 -8.88 21.83
CA LYS A 409 4.36 -9.06 22.56
C LYS A 409 4.52 -10.07 23.68
N LYS A 410 3.79 -9.85 24.78
CA LYS A 410 3.68 -10.78 25.89
C LYS A 410 3.02 -12.09 25.44
N ARG A 411 3.57 -13.23 25.82
CA ARG A 411 3.04 -14.56 25.48
C ARG A 411 3.25 -15.57 26.60
N ILE A 412 2.35 -16.54 26.68
CA ILE A 412 2.49 -17.74 27.52
C ILE A 412 3.21 -18.80 26.70
N PHE A 413 4.30 -19.32 27.25
CA PHE A 413 5.12 -20.36 26.64
C PHE A 413 4.97 -21.69 27.38
N GLN A 414 4.97 -22.78 26.62
CA GLN A 414 5.11 -24.12 27.17
C GLN A 414 6.59 -24.50 27.18
N ILE A 415 7.05 -25.03 28.31
CA ILE A 415 8.43 -25.43 28.52
C ILE A 415 8.40 -26.94 28.74
N GLY A 416 9.00 -27.67 27.80
CA GLY A 416 9.10 -29.12 27.80
C GLY A 416 10.56 -29.56 27.78
N GLY A 417 10.86 -30.70 28.38
CA GLY A 417 12.23 -31.22 28.34
C GLY A 417 12.49 -32.36 29.31
N SER A 418 13.76 -32.62 29.54
CA SER A 418 14.20 -33.58 30.56
C SER A 418 15.55 -33.20 31.13
N ILE A 419 15.80 -33.63 32.36
CA ILE A 419 17.10 -33.53 33.01
C ILE A 419 17.46 -34.89 33.58
N SER A 420 18.70 -35.30 33.35
CA SER A 420 19.28 -36.46 34.03
C SER A 420 20.41 -36.00 34.95
N PHE A 421 20.50 -36.60 36.12
CA PHE A 421 21.58 -36.33 37.06
C PHE A 421 21.94 -37.54 37.91
N GLN A 422 23.22 -37.63 38.29
CA GLN A 422 23.73 -38.59 39.24
C GLN A 422 23.68 -38.01 40.66
N VAL A 423 23.25 -38.82 41.62
CA VAL A 423 23.18 -38.39 43.03
C VAL A 423 24.45 -38.77 43.80
N PRO A 424 24.91 -37.92 44.74
CA PRO A 424 26.07 -38.22 45.57
C PRO A 424 25.77 -39.24 46.68
N ALA A 425 24.51 -39.34 47.10
CA ALA A 425 24.03 -40.25 48.15
C ALA A 425 22.49 -40.36 48.06
N ALA A 426 21.92 -41.28 48.85
CA ALA A 426 20.48 -41.41 49.04
C ALA A 426 19.85 -40.06 49.44
N GLY A 427 18.85 -39.61 48.70
CA GLY A 427 18.25 -38.30 48.93
C GLY A 427 17.14 -37.97 47.95
N THR A 428 16.34 -36.96 48.31
CA THR A 428 15.30 -36.38 47.46
C THR A 428 15.76 -35.03 46.94
N TYR A 429 15.68 -34.84 45.63
CA TYR A 429 16.07 -33.63 44.92
C TYR A 429 14.86 -33.08 44.17
N ILE A 430 14.79 -31.76 44.07
CA ILE A 430 13.71 -31.04 43.38
C ILE A 430 14.33 -30.23 42.26
N ILE A 431 13.79 -30.37 41.05
CA ILE A 431 14.13 -29.52 39.91
C ILE A 431 13.02 -28.49 39.69
N TYR A 432 13.44 -27.28 39.33
CA TYR A 432 12.60 -26.13 39.10
C TYR A 432 12.90 -25.52 37.74
N ILE A 433 11.85 -25.05 37.07
CA ILE A 433 11.99 -23.99 36.08
C ILE A 433 11.99 -22.66 36.82
N ALA A 434 12.96 -21.80 36.53
CA ALA A 434 13.06 -20.45 37.06
C ALA A 434 12.80 -19.42 35.98
N LYS A 435 12.09 -18.36 36.35
CA LYS A 435 11.91 -17.15 35.54
C LYS A 435 12.73 -16.03 36.18
N ASN A 436 13.58 -15.38 35.38
CA ASN A 436 14.40 -14.25 35.83
C ASN A 436 15.20 -14.54 37.11
N GLY A 437 15.79 -15.74 37.19
CA GLY A 437 16.56 -16.20 38.35
C GLY A 437 15.73 -16.64 39.57
N THR A 438 14.40 -16.59 39.50
CA THR A 438 13.50 -17.00 40.58
C THR A 438 12.74 -18.28 40.21
N ALA A 439 12.85 -19.31 41.04
CA ALA A 439 12.16 -20.59 40.83
C ALA A 439 10.64 -20.44 40.83
N ILE A 440 9.97 -21.01 39.83
CA ILE A 440 8.50 -21.06 39.74
C ILE A 440 8.02 -22.23 40.60
N SER A 441 7.61 -21.92 41.82
CA SER A 441 7.33 -22.92 42.86
C SER A 441 6.15 -23.85 42.58
N GLN A 442 5.32 -23.54 41.59
CA GLN A 442 4.18 -24.37 41.16
C GLN A 442 4.63 -25.61 40.38
N TYR A 443 5.78 -25.56 39.70
CA TYR A 443 6.30 -26.65 38.87
C TYR A 443 7.48 -27.36 39.55
N LYS A 444 7.22 -27.96 40.71
CA LYS A 444 8.20 -28.75 41.47
C LYS A 444 8.25 -30.19 40.96
N ILE A 445 9.43 -30.63 40.51
CA ILE A 445 9.62 -31.98 40.00
C ILE A 445 10.54 -32.74 40.95
N TYR A 446 10.00 -33.76 41.63
CA TYR A 446 10.71 -34.54 42.64
C TYR A 446 11.39 -35.76 42.02
N GLY A 447 12.65 -35.98 42.39
CA GLY A 447 13.40 -37.19 42.09
C GLY A 447 14.08 -37.75 43.33
N ARG A 448 14.23 -39.08 43.40
CA ARG A 448 14.89 -39.74 44.53
C ARG A 448 15.89 -40.78 44.03
N GLY A 449 17.14 -40.66 44.48
CA GLY A 449 18.13 -41.72 44.38
C GLY A 449 18.22 -42.49 45.70
N GLN A 450 18.54 -43.78 45.63
CA GLN A 450 18.61 -44.69 46.77
C GLN A 450 20.05 -44.99 47.18
N VAL A 451 20.99 -44.96 46.24
CA VAL A 451 22.42 -45.16 46.49
C VAL A 451 23.27 -44.12 45.74
N THR A 452 24.54 -44.00 46.14
CA THR A 452 25.50 -43.15 45.44
C THR A 452 25.64 -43.56 43.98
N ASN A 453 25.72 -42.57 43.09
CA ASN A 453 25.79 -42.71 41.63
C ASN A 453 24.49 -43.20 40.96
N ASP A 454 23.37 -43.30 41.68
CA ASP A 454 22.08 -43.53 41.02
C ASP A 454 21.79 -42.39 40.03
N ILE A 455 21.35 -42.77 38.84
CA ILE A 455 20.93 -41.83 37.79
C ILE A 455 19.43 -41.62 37.94
N VAL A 456 19.04 -40.36 38.11
CA VAL A 456 17.65 -39.93 38.15
C VAL A 456 17.37 -39.15 36.87
N VAL A 457 16.30 -39.52 36.15
CA VAL A 457 15.81 -38.80 34.96
C VAL A 457 14.45 -38.22 35.27
N LEU A 458 14.32 -36.90 35.13
CA LEU A 458 13.09 -36.18 35.46
C LEU A 458 12.56 -35.42 34.24
N PRO A 459 11.25 -35.47 33.96
CA PRO A 459 10.64 -34.66 32.93
C PRO A 459 10.55 -33.20 33.40
N LEU A 460 10.83 -32.27 32.51
CA LEU A 460 10.59 -30.83 32.71
C LEU A 460 9.29 -30.46 32.01
N ASN A 461 8.32 -29.96 32.77
CA ASN A 461 7.07 -29.45 32.22
C ASN A 461 6.63 -28.22 33.03
N ALA A 462 6.55 -27.07 32.36
CA ALA A 462 6.09 -25.84 32.97
C ALA A 462 5.39 -24.96 31.93
N THR A 463 4.63 -23.99 32.42
CA THR A 463 4.04 -22.93 31.60
C THR A 463 4.32 -21.61 32.27
N THR A 464 4.77 -20.62 31.51
CA THR A 464 5.05 -19.30 32.07
C THR A 464 4.82 -18.20 31.06
N GLU A 465 4.35 -17.05 31.55
CA GLU A 465 4.23 -15.84 30.74
C GLU A 465 5.59 -15.16 30.67
N LEU A 466 6.07 -14.85 29.45
CA LEU A 466 7.29 -14.10 29.20
C LEU A 466 6.95 -12.78 28.49
N VAL A 467 7.54 -11.68 28.97
CA VAL A 467 7.64 -10.42 28.23
C VAL A 467 9.05 -10.25 27.65
N ASN A 468 9.24 -9.28 26.76
CA ASN A 468 10.54 -9.02 26.15
C ASN A 468 11.65 -8.93 27.21
N ASN A 469 12.75 -9.63 26.97
CA ASN A 469 13.90 -9.83 27.86
C ASN A 469 13.69 -10.69 29.10
N ASP A 470 12.50 -11.23 29.37
CA ASP A 470 12.38 -12.30 30.36
C ASP A 470 13.16 -13.53 29.88
N TYR A 471 13.68 -14.31 30.85
CA TYR A 471 14.42 -15.51 30.55
C TYR A 471 14.06 -16.66 31.48
N ILE A 472 14.24 -17.88 30.97
CA ILE A 472 14.04 -19.12 31.71
C ILE A 472 15.36 -19.83 31.93
N GLU A 473 15.47 -20.49 33.07
CA GLU A 473 16.63 -21.27 33.51
C GLU A 473 16.15 -22.48 34.31
N VAL A 474 17.01 -23.49 34.50
CA VAL A 474 16.73 -24.64 35.38
C VAL A 474 17.50 -24.52 36.68
N PHE A 475 16.82 -24.78 37.79
CA PHE A 475 17.40 -24.76 39.13
C PHE A 475 17.17 -26.10 39.83
N ALA A 476 18.03 -26.45 40.78
CA ALA A 476 17.93 -27.64 41.60
C ALA A 476 17.94 -27.28 43.09
N GLN A 477 17.35 -28.15 43.91
CA GLN A 477 17.40 -28.08 45.37
C GLN A 477 17.50 -29.50 45.94
N ARG A 478 18.34 -29.69 46.93
CA ARG A 478 18.31 -30.91 47.75
C ARG A 478 17.24 -30.75 48.82
N TYR A 479 16.22 -31.60 48.82
CA TYR A 479 15.18 -31.60 49.85
C TYR A 479 15.64 -32.39 51.08
N THR A 480 16.22 -33.57 50.86
CA THR A 480 16.79 -34.46 51.89
C THR A 480 18.02 -35.17 51.36
N GLY A 481 18.90 -35.63 52.26
CA GLY A 481 20.11 -36.40 51.92
C GLY A 481 21.37 -35.79 52.50
N SER A 482 22.51 -36.41 52.18
CA SER A 482 23.84 -35.95 52.59
C SER A 482 24.33 -34.77 51.74
N ASN A 483 25.32 -34.04 52.26
CA ASN A 483 26.03 -33.02 51.49
C ASN A 483 26.79 -33.64 50.31
N GLY A 484 26.72 -32.99 49.14
CA GLY A 484 27.37 -33.42 47.90
C GLY A 484 26.69 -32.78 46.70
N ASP A 485 27.41 -32.75 45.58
CA ASP A 485 26.93 -32.19 44.32
C ASP A 485 26.18 -33.25 43.53
N ILE A 486 25.08 -32.87 42.88
CA ILE A 486 24.55 -33.69 41.78
C ILE A 486 25.37 -33.40 40.52
N ILE A 487 25.60 -34.41 39.70
CA ILE A 487 26.28 -34.26 38.41
C ILE A 487 25.24 -34.37 37.31
N VAL A 488 25.09 -33.34 36.48
CA VAL A 488 24.13 -33.28 35.37
C VAL A 488 24.87 -33.57 34.05
N PRO A 489 24.83 -34.82 33.55
CA PRO A 489 25.43 -35.18 32.26
C PRO A 489 24.60 -34.71 31.06
N ASN A 490 23.28 -34.63 31.21
CA ASN A 490 22.39 -34.28 30.10
C ASN A 490 21.16 -33.50 30.58
N MET A 491 20.82 -32.45 29.84
CA MET A 491 19.60 -31.66 30.02
C MET A 491 19.13 -31.11 28.67
N THR A 492 17.86 -31.30 28.37
CA THR A 492 17.24 -30.80 27.14
C THR A 492 16.02 -29.96 27.48
N ILE A 493 15.87 -28.81 26.81
CA ILE A 493 14.69 -27.96 26.92
C ILE A 493 14.29 -27.47 25.54
N THR A 494 12.99 -27.53 25.30
CA THR A 494 12.26 -26.87 24.22
C THR A 494 11.28 -25.90 24.84
N ILE A 495 11.23 -24.69 24.28
CA ILE A 495 10.23 -23.67 24.58
C ILE A 495 9.50 -23.30 23.30
N GLU A 496 8.17 -23.31 23.36
CA GLU A 496 7.30 -22.98 22.21
C GLU A 496 6.04 -22.22 22.58
#